data_AF-A0A432FII4-F1
#
_entry.id   AF-A0A432FII4-F1
#
_cell.length_a   1.000
_cell.length_b   1.000
_cell.length_c   1.000
_cell.angle_alpha   90.00
_cell.angle_beta   90.00
_cell.angle_gamma   90.00
#
_symmetry.space_group_name_H-M   'P 1'
#
loop_
_entity.id
_entity.type
_entity.pdbx_description
1 polymer ?
#
loop_
_entity_poly.entity_id
_entity_poly.type
_entity_poly.pdbx_seq_one_letter_code
_entity_poly.pdbx_strand_id
1 'polypeptide(L)'
;ALRGENFNGNLFAKKAVECGAGCLMLDTLPECALSVPIILVKDTLNALQRLAKWYRDQLEVKVIGITGSNGKTSTKDFTRSVLSECFQVNATKGNLNNHIGLPLSVLATEETDEVCIFEMGMNHAGEIAPLCEIASPDLGIITNVGNAFQES
;
A
#
# COMPACT_ATOMS: atom_id res chain seq x y z
N ALA A 1 -6.92 11.75 3.62
CA ALA A 1 -7.97 11.38 4.56
C ALA A 1 -8.90 10.39 3.87
N LEU A 2 -8.81 9.10 4.22
CA LEU A 2 -9.59 8.06 3.55
C LEU A 2 -11.02 8.00 4.05
N ARG A 3 -11.94 7.57 3.19
CA ARG A 3 -13.32 7.25 3.54
C ARG A 3 -13.55 5.75 3.42
N GLY A 4 -14.35 5.21 4.33
CA GLY A 4 -14.94 3.88 4.25
C GLY A 4 -16.44 3.98 4.54
N GLU A 5 -17.16 2.85 4.49
CA GLU A 5 -18.62 2.82 4.66
C GLU A 5 -19.09 3.49 5.97
N ASN A 6 -18.35 3.28 7.06
CA ASN A 6 -18.68 3.80 8.39
C ASN A 6 -17.62 4.79 8.92
N PHE A 7 -16.74 5.30 8.06
CA PHE A 7 -15.61 6.12 8.48
C PHE A 7 -15.33 7.26 7.50
N ASN A 8 -15.19 8.48 8.01
CA ASN A 8 -14.78 9.64 7.22
C ASN A 8 -13.54 10.29 7.84
N GLY A 9 -12.38 10.07 7.21
CA GLY A 9 -11.11 10.62 7.66
C GLY A 9 -11.05 12.15 7.68
N ASN A 10 -11.86 12.84 6.87
CA ASN A 10 -11.83 14.31 6.79
C ASN A 10 -12.26 14.95 8.13
N LEU A 11 -13.08 14.24 8.92
CA LEU A 11 -13.50 14.68 10.25
C LEU A 11 -12.33 14.81 11.24
N PHE A 12 -11.20 14.15 10.95
CA PHE A 12 -9.99 14.18 11.77
C PHE A 12 -8.93 15.16 11.26
N ALA A 13 -9.24 15.97 10.25
CA ALA A 13 -8.28 16.89 9.62
C ALA A 13 -7.61 17.83 10.64
N LYS A 14 -8.40 18.49 11.49
CA LYS A 14 -7.87 19.38 12.54
C LYS A 14 -6.94 18.65 13.51
N LYS A 15 -7.37 17.47 13.98
CA LYS A 15 -6.56 16.63 14.88
C LYS A 15 -5.26 16.19 14.22
N ALA A 16 -5.27 15.87 12.93
CA ALA A 16 -4.06 15.51 12.19
C ALA A 16 -3.05 16.67 12.16
N VAL A 17 -3.52 17.91 11.95
CA VAL A 17 -2.67 19.10 12.04
C VAL A 17 -2.09 19.29 13.43
N GLU A 18 -2.92 19.15 14.47
CA GLU A 18 -2.49 19.24 15.88
C GLU A 18 -1.45 18.16 16.24
N CYS A 19 -1.51 17.00 15.59
CA CYS A 19 -0.51 15.93 15.71
C CYS A 19 0.73 16.14 14.82
N GLY A 20 0.87 17.28 14.13
CA GLY A 20 2.06 17.64 13.37
C GLY A 20 2.02 17.26 11.89
N ALA A 21 0.87 16.94 11.31
CA ALA A 21 0.76 16.71 9.87
C ALA A 21 1.12 18.00 9.09
N GLY A 22 2.17 17.96 8.26
CA GLY A 22 2.62 19.13 7.49
C GLY A 22 1.80 19.44 6.23
N CYS A 23 0.96 18.51 5.78
CA CYS A 23 0.06 18.67 4.63
C CYS A 23 -1.10 17.66 4.76
N LEU A 24 -2.25 18.00 4.20
CA LEU A 24 -3.41 17.11 4.15
C LEU A 24 -3.88 16.87 2.72
N MET A 25 -4.22 15.62 2.40
CA MET A 25 -4.95 15.28 1.17
C MET A 25 -6.41 15.00 1.56
N LEU A 26 -7.35 15.80 1.07
CA LEU A 26 -8.78 15.75 1.44
C LEU A 26 -9.65 15.64 0.18
N ASP A 27 -10.86 15.10 0.32
CA ASP A 27 -11.87 15.08 -0.76
C ASP A 27 -12.98 16.13 -0.58
N THR A 28 -12.97 16.84 0.53
CA THR A 28 -13.90 17.91 0.85
C THR A 28 -13.14 19.00 1.56
N LEU A 29 -13.39 20.26 1.23
CA LEU A 29 -12.80 21.37 1.95
C LEU A 29 -13.32 21.39 3.39
N PRO A 30 -12.44 21.57 4.39
CA PRO A 30 -12.87 21.74 5.77
C PRO A 30 -13.61 23.07 5.92
N GLU A 31 -14.60 23.11 6.80
CA GLU A 31 -15.36 24.33 7.10
C GLU A 31 -14.50 25.42 7.77
N CYS A 32 -13.45 25.00 8.49
CA CYS A 32 -12.49 25.88 9.11
C CYS A 32 -11.16 25.88 8.33
N ALA A 33 -10.52 27.04 8.28
CA ALA A 33 -9.17 27.14 7.73
C ALA A 33 -8.20 26.33 8.60
N LEU A 34 -7.35 25.53 7.94
CA LEU A 34 -6.28 24.77 8.57
C LEU A 34 -4.94 25.45 8.30
N SER A 35 -4.00 25.34 9.23
CA SER A 35 -2.69 26.01 9.16
C SER A 35 -1.68 25.32 8.25
N VAL A 36 -2.12 24.34 7.45
CA VAL A 36 -1.24 23.54 6.58
C VAL A 36 -1.84 23.45 5.18
N PRO A 37 -1.00 23.26 4.14
CA PRO A 37 -1.49 23.07 2.79
C PRO A 37 -2.47 21.90 2.69
N ILE A 38 -3.49 22.09 1.83
CA ILE A 38 -4.49 21.07 1.53
C ILE A 38 -4.42 20.75 0.03
N ILE A 39 -4.19 19.49 -0.28
CA ILE A 39 -4.34 18.92 -1.62
C ILE A 39 -5.77 18.40 -1.72
N LEU A 40 -6.65 19.17 -2.34
CA LEU A 40 -8.03 18.77 -2.58
C LEU A 40 -8.11 17.87 -3.82
N VAL A 41 -8.66 16.67 -3.66
CA VAL A 41 -8.82 15.67 -4.72
C VAL A 41 -10.28 15.21 -4.80
N LYS A 42 -10.66 14.53 -5.89
CA LYS A 42 -12.02 13.97 -6.01
C LYS A 42 -12.18 12.69 -5.18
N ASP A 43 -11.13 11.88 -5.11
CA ASP A 43 -11.10 10.59 -4.43
C ASP A 43 -9.73 10.44 -3.78
N THR A 44 -9.71 10.34 -2.45
CA THR A 44 -8.49 10.26 -1.65
C THR A 44 -7.80 8.90 -1.73
N LEU A 45 -8.55 7.82 -1.98
CA LEU A 45 -7.99 6.48 -2.18
C LEU A 45 -7.28 6.39 -3.52
N ASN A 46 -7.93 6.85 -4.59
CA ASN A 46 -7.32 6.89 -5.92
C ASN A 46 -6.08 7.80 -5.93
N ALA A 47 -6.16 8.95 -5.27
CA ALA A 47 -5.02 9.85 -5.14
C ALA A 47 -3.85 9.22 -4.36
N LEU A 48 -4.12 8.47 -3.29
CA LEU A 48 -3.12 7.69 -2.56
C LEU A 48 -2.44 6.65 -3.46
N GLN A 49 -3.23 5.89 -4.22
CA GLN A 49 -2.71 4.86 -5.13
C GLN A 49 -1.85 5.46 -6.24
N ARG A 50 -2.28 6.59 -6.82
CA ARG A 50 -1.51 7.33 -7.83
C ARG A 50 -0.21 7.89 -7.28
N LEU A 51 -0.24 8.42 -6.06
CA LEU A 51 0.97 8.92 -5.39
C LEU A 51 1.96 7.77 -5.13
N ALA A 52 1.47 6.65 -4.62
CA ALA A 52 2.29 5.46 -4.40
C ALA A 52 2.90 4.92 -5.70
N LYS A 53 2.10 4.83 -6.77
CA LYS A 53 2.61 4.45 -8.10
C LYS A 53 3.71 5.41 -8.58
N TRP A 54 3.44 6.71 -8.55
CA TRP A 54 4.41 7.71 -8.98
C TRP A 54 5.72 7.59 -8.18
N TYR A 55 5.63 7.43 -6.86
CA TYR A 55 6.78 7.23 -5.99
C TYR A 55 7.54 5.95 -6.32
N ARG A 56 6.83 4.82 -6.50
CA ARG A 56 7.43 3.54 -6.94
C ARG A 56 8.21 3.69 -8.22
N ASP A 57 7.68 4.43 -9.20
CA ASP A 57 8.30 4.66 -10.50
C ASP A 57 9.58 5.54 -10.40
N GLN A 58 9.81 6.25 -9.28
CA GLN A 58 11.05 7.01 -9.02
C GLN A 58 12.14 6.17 -8.34
N LEU A 59 11.79 4.99 -7.80
CA LEU A 59 12.70 4.17 -7.01
C LEU A 59 13.44 3.16 -7.89
N GLU A 60 14.76 3.11 -7.77
CA GLU A 60 15.62 2.11 -8.43
C GLU A 60 15.74 0.80 -7.61
N VAL A 61 14.61 0.33 -7.07
CA VAL A 61 14.54 -0.89 -6.25
C VAL A 61 14.00 -2.08 -7.03
N LYS A 62 14.47 -3.28 -6.68
CA LYS A 62 13.90 -4.53 -7.21
C LYS A 62 12.65 -4.92 -6.43
N VAL A 63 11.55 -5.19 -7.13
CA VAL A 63 10.28 -5.51 -6.49
C VAL A 63 9.83 -6.93 -6.76
N ILE A 64 9.51 -7.63 -5.67
CA ILE A 64 8.93 -8.96 -5.66
C ILE A 64 7.47 -8.85 -5.18
N GLY A 65 6.51 -9.16 -6.05
CA GLY A 65 5.10 -9.27 -5.69
C GLY A 65 4.77 -10.70 -5.28
N ILE A 66 4.14 -10.89 -4.12
CA ILE A 66 3.74 -12.21 -3.61
C ILE A 66 2.23 -12.27 -3.45
N THR A 67 1.58 -13.21 -4.14
CA THR A 67 0.14 -13.44 -4.06
C THR A 67 -0.20 -14.93 -4.00
N GLY A 68 -1.49 -15.24 -3.85
CA GLY A 68 -2.05 -16.58 -3.69
C GLY A 68 -3.13 -16.62 -2.61
N SER A 69 -3.94 -17.68 -2.57
CA SER A 69 -4.96 -17.81 -1.52
C SER A 69 -4.33 -18.09 -0.15
N ASN A 70 -3.30 -18.96 -0.11
CA ASN A 70 -2.62 -19.37 1.12
C ASN A 70 -1.10 -19.25 1.01
N GLY A 71 -0.42 -19.06 2.15
CA GLY A 71 1.05 -19.10 2.23
C GLY A 71 1.78 -17.78 1.94
N LYS A 72 1.06 -16.71 1.54
CA LYS A 72 1.65 -15.40 1.19
C LYS A 72 2.61 -14.87 2.25
N THR A 73 2.17 -14.79 3.51
CA THR A 73 2.95 -14.21 4.61
C THR A 73 4.19 -15.04 4.93
N SER A 74 4.06 -16.38 5.01
CA SER A 74 5.20 -17.27 5.24
C SER A 74 6.22 -17.19 4.10
N THR A 75 5.77 -17.15 2.84
CA THR A 75 6.66 -16.98 1.69
C THR A 75 7.35 -15.63 1.72
N LYS A 76 6.63 -14.54 2.01
CA LYS A 76 7.20 -13.20 2.16
C LYS A 76 8.28 -13.16 3.25
N ASP A 77 7.99 -13.71 4.43
CA ASP A 77 8.93 -13.71 5.56
C ASP A 77 10.17 -14.56 5.25
N PHE A 78 10.00 -15.71 4.59
CA PHE A 78 11.12 -16.54 4.14
C PHE A 78 11.97 -15.85 3.07
N THR A 79 11.34 -15.30 2.02
CA THR A 79 12.04 -14.54 0.97
C THR A 79 12.80 -13.36 1.56
N ARG A 80 12.18 -12.63 2.51
CA ARG A 80 12.84 -11.54 3.22
C ARG A 80 14.08 -12.04 3.96
N SER A 81 13.93 -13.09 4.77
CA SER A 81 15.03 -13.62 5.59
C SER A 81 16.23 -14.04 4.74
N VAL A 82 16.02 -14.64 3.58
CA VAL A 82 17.11 -15.05 2.68
C VAL A 82 17.75 -13.85 2.00
N LEU A 83 16.95 -12.91 1.48
CA LEU A 83 17.50 -11.76 0.74
C LEU A 83 18.18 -10.75 1.66
N SER A 84 17.74 -10.64 2.92
CA SER A 84 18.36 -9.76 3.92
C SER A 84 19.80 -10.15 4.30
N GLU A 85 20.28 -11.33 3.90
CA GLU A 85 21.70 -11.71 4.05
C GLU A 85 22.63 -10.90 3.13
N CYS A 86 22.11 -10.39 2.01
CA CYS A 86 22.91 -9.72 0.97
C CYS A 86 22.41 -8.33 0.58
N PHE A 87 21.17 -7.98 0.92
CA PHE A 87 20.51 -6.75 0.48
C PHE A 87 19.78 -6.04 1.62
N GLN A 88 19.62 -4.73 1.50
CA GLN A 88 18.65 -4.00 2.31
C GLN A 88 17.23 -4.27 1.80
N VAL A 89 16.41 -4.94 2.62
CA VAL A 89 15.08 -5.41 2.21
C VAL A 89 13.97 -4.74 3.01
N ASN A 90 13.07 -4.08 2.30
CA ASN A 90 11.76 -3.68 2.81
C ASN A 90 10.69 -4.72 2.42
N ALA A 91 9.72 -4.95 3.30
CA ALA A 91 8.65 -5.90 3.03
C ALA A 91 7.35 -5.45 3.70
N THR A 92 6.22 -5.81 3.10
CA THR A 92 4.89 -5.53 3.65
C THR A 92 4.81 -5.93 5.13
N LYS A 93 4.44 -4.96 5.99
CA LYS A 93 4.26 -5.15 7.43
C LYS A 93 2.79 -5.46 7.74
N GLY A 94 2.54 -6.41 8.63
CA GLY A 94 1.18 -6.78 9.05
C GLY A 94 0.29 -7.18 7.86
N ASN A 95 -0.93 -6.63 7.84
CA ASN A 95 -1.97 -6.93 6.84
C ASN A 95 -2.08 -5.85 5.74
N LEU A 96 -1.00 -5.10 5.46
CA LEU A 96 -0.99 -4.01 4.49
C LEU A 96 -0.87 -4.51 3.03
N ASN A 97 -1.76 -5.41 2.63
CA ASN A 97 -1.69 -6.14 1.35
C ASN A 97 -2.87 -5.85 0.40
N ASN A 98 -3.74 -4.90 0.74
CA ASN A 98 -4.93 -4.54 -0.05
C ASN A 98 -4.78 -3.18 -0.75
N HIS A 99 -5.86 -2.68 -1.34
CA HIS A 99 -5.90 -1.41 -2.09
C HIS A 99 -5.54 -0.14 -1.30
N ILE A 100 -5.52 -0.21 0.04
CA ILE A 100 -5.06 0.87 0.93
C ILE A 100 -3.67 0.56 1.46
N GLY A 101 -3.47 -0.67 1.96
CA GLY A 101 -2.25 -1.08 2.64
C GLY A 101 -1.04 -1.16 1.71
N LEU A 102 -1.23 -1.64 0.48
CA LEU A 102 -0.12 -1.74 -0.47
C LEU A 102 0.44 -0.35 -0.84
N PRO A 103 -0.37 0.66 -1.21
CA PRO A 103 0.12 2.03 -1.38
C PRO A 103 0.93 2.57 -0.20
N LEU A 104 0.47 2.32 1.04
CA LEU A 104 1.18 2.74 2.23
C LEU A 104 2.51 2.01 2.41
N SER A 105 2.56 0.72 2.07
CA SER A 105 3.80 -0.07 2.09
C SER A 105 4.81 0.44 1.06
N VAL A 106 4.35 0.80 -0.14
CA VAL A 106 5.18 1.41 -1.19
C VAL A 106 5.75 2.75 -0.73
N LEU A 107 4.91 3.63 -0.18
CA LEU A 107 5.32 4.96 0.32
C LEU A 107 6.24 4.90 1.55
N ALA A 108 6.31 3.74 2.22
CA ALA A 108 7.22 3.51 3.34
C ALA A 108 8.58 2.92 2.90
N THR A 109 8.80 2.74 1.59
CA THR A 109 10.11 2.32 1.05
C THR A 109 11.09 3.46 1.18
N GLU A 110 12.31 3.16 1.60
CA GLU A 110 13.40 4.13 1.68
C GLU A 110 14.29 4.05 0.44
N GLU A 111 14.95 5.15 0.08
CA GLU A 111 15.88 5.18 -1.07
C GLU A 111 17.10 4.26 -0.88
N THR A 112 17.37 3.84 0.35
CA THR A 112 18.44 2.90 0.72
C THR A 112 18.02 1.44 0.57
N ASP A 113 16.73 1.15 0.44
CA ASP A 113 16.26 -0.21 0.18
C ASP A 113 16.73 -0.66 -1.21
N GLU A 114 17.19 -1.90 -1.33
CA GLU A 114 17.64 -2.48 -2.60
C GLU A 114 16.58 -3.41 -3.18
N VAL A 115 15.81 -4.08 -2.30
CA VAL A 115 14.72 -4.98 -2.66
C VAL A 115 13.48 -4.68 -1.83
N CYS A 116 12.31 -4.64 -2.48
CA CYS A 116 11.02 -4.61 -1.79
C CYS A 116 10.21 -5.87 -2.07
N ILE A 117 9.61 -6.42 -1.02
CA ILE A 117 8.72 -7.59 -1.10
C ILE A 117 7.32 -7.16 -0.72
N PHE A 118 6.44 -7.06 -1.71
CA PHE A 118 5.07 -6.64 -1.51
C PHE A 118 4.11 -7.84 -1.52
N GLU A 119 3.47 -8.07 -0.37
CA GLU A 119 2.37 -9.00 -0.26
C GLU A 119 1.11 -8.39 -0.88
N MET A 120 0.45 -9.11 -1.78
CA MET A 120 -0.72 -8.65 -2.54
C MET A 120 -1.89 -9.61 -2.30
N GLY A 121 -2.84 -9.16 -1.49
CA GLY A 121 -4.06 -9.88 -1.17
C GLY A 121 -5.13 -9.71 -2.24
N MET A 122 -5.92 -10.76 -2.44
CA MET A 122 -7.18 -10.70 -3.20
C MET A 122 -8.26 -11.45 -2.43
N ASN A 123 -9.43 -10.83 -2.30
CA ASN A 123 -10.67 -11.45 -1.88
C ASN A 123 -11.47 -11.89 -3.11
N HIS A 124 -11.38 -11.15 -4.21
CA HIS A 124 -12.09 -11.45 -5.46
C HIS A 124 -11.16 -11.48 -6.67
N ALA A 125 -11.59 -12.21 -7.70
CA ALA A 125 -10.87 -12.24 -8.98
C ALA A 125 -10.78 -10.82 -9.57
N GLY A 126 -9.60 -10.46 -10.06
CA GLY A 126 -9.32 -9.14 -10.65
C GLY A 126 -8.67 -8.13 -9.71
N GLU A 127 -8.61 -8.39 -8.40
CA GLU A 127 -8.04 -7.43 -7.44
C GLU A 127 -6.51 -7.34 -7.48
N ILE A 128 -5.82 -8.36 -8.01
CA ILE A 128 -4.36 -8.34 -8.13
C ILE A 128 -3.86 -7.38 -9.21
N ALA A 129 -4.58 -7.26 -10.33
CA ALA A 129 -4.13 -6.40 -11.44
C ALA A 129 -3.94 -4.93 -11.00
N PRO A 130 -4.90 -4.29 -10.30
CA PRO A 130 -4.70 -2.96 -9.73
C PRO A 130 -3.53 -2.86 -8.75
N LEU A 131 -3.27 -3.91 -7.96
CA LEU A 131 -2.13 -3.93 -7.04
C LEU A 131 -0.80 -3.99 -7.79
N CYS A 132 -0.73 -4.76 -8.88
CA CYS A 132 0.42 -4.80 -9.76
C CYS A 132 0.68 -3.47 -10.47
N GLU A 133 -0.37 -2.73 -10.87
CA GLU A 133 -0.21 -1.40 -11.48
C GLU A 133 0.46 -0.40 -10.54
N ILE A 134 0.18 -0.51 -9.24
CA ILE A 134 0.79 0.32 -8.19
C ILE A 134 2.22 -0.12 -7.90
N ALA A 135 2.42 -1.41 -7.60
CA ALA A 135 3.71 -1.92 -7.12
C ALA A 135 4.75 -2.13 -8.23
N SER A 136 4.31 -2.31 -9.48
CA SER A 136 5.14 -2.60 -10.65
C SER A 136 6.23 -3.65 -10.36
N PRO A 137 5.84 -4.90 -10.02
CA PRO A 137 6.80 -5.93 -9.61
C PRO A 137 7.70 -6.37 -10.78
N ASP A 138 9.01 -6.49 -10.51
CA ASP A 138 9.98 -7.11 -11.42
C ASP A 138 9.80 -8.64 -11.46
N LEU A 139 9.40 -9.23 -10.32
CA LEU A 139 9.22 -10.66 -10.12
C LEU A 139 7.89 -10.93 -9.41
N GLY A 140 7.17 -11.97 -9.86
CA GLY A 140 5.94 -12.43 -9.23
C GLY A 140 6.08 -13.82 -8.64
N ILE A 141 5.67 -14.00 -7.38
CA ILE A 141 5.50 -15.31 -6.75
C ILE A 141 4.01 -15.54 -6.51
N ILE A 142 3.49 -16.60 -7.13
CA ILE A 142 2.14 -17.08 -6.86
C ILE A 142 2.31 -18.36 -6.05
N THR A 143 1.91 -18.33 -4.78
CA THR A 143 2.11 -19.45 -3.85
C THR A 143 1.19 -20.63 -4.19
N ASN A 144 -0.01 -20.65 -3.61
CA ASN A 144 -1.03 -21.66 -3.87
C ASN A 144 -2.32 -20.99 -4.35
N VAL A 145 -2.97 -21.61 -5.33
CA VAL A 145 -4.33 -21.30 -5.77
C VAL A 145 -5.25 -22.40 -5.23
N GLY A 146 -5.36 -22.49 -3.91
CA GLY A 146 -6.37 -23.35 -3.26
C GLY A 146 -7.72 -22.65 -3.22
N ASN A 147 -8.82 -23.42 -3.25
CA ASN A 147 -10.21 -22.93 -3.12
C ASN A 147 -10.35 -22.08 -1.84
N ALA A 148 -10.22 -20.77 -1.94
CA ALA A 148 -10.61 -19.83 -0.88
C ALA A 148 -12.14 -19.68 -0.79
N PHE A 149 -12.87 -20.29 -1.73
CA PHE A 149 -14.32 -20.32 -1.79
C PHE A 149 -14.80 -21.77 -1.93
N GLN A 150 -15.14 -22.40 -0.82
CA GLN A 150 -16.22 -23.39 -0.78
C GLN A 150 -17.22 -22.86 0.25
N GLU A 151 -18.20 -22.09 -0.22
CA GLU A 151 -19.47 -22.03 0.48
C GLU A 151 -20.23 -23.31 0.13
N SER A 152 -20.54 -24.09 1.16
CA SER A 152 -21.54 -25.17 1.14
C SER A 152 -22.94 -24.60 1.28
#